data_AF-A0A357KLC1-F1
#
_entry.id   AF-A0A357KLC1-F1
#
_cell.length_a   1.000
_cell.length_b   1.000
_cell.length_c   1.000
_cell.angle_alpha   90.00
_cell.angle_beta   90.00
_cell.angle_gamma   90.00
#
_symmetry.space_group_name_H-M   'P 1'
#
loop_
_entity.id
_entity.type
_entity.pdbx_description
1 polymer ?
#
loop_
_entity_poly.entity_id
_entity_poly.type
_entity_poly.pdbx_seq_one_letter_code
_entity_poly.pdbx_strand_id
1 'polypeptide(L)'
;MDSHLVSHGRDVWAGGDDLTGENNGLIHPWIQLGMSNEKYRFFGGAWLDINNNSNDGVSGDIQEVDLWVGLNRNLGKFNLGLNLQRWNYGDEVEIVLDSSVTFNDAGFLFKSLALNPGLTLHSQLSSDIFKEKNVLVARIKPGFALSKRKTRPVWLSVPVALGFQEAGYKNRSSGHSYSSLGADLYIPVKLSKLKGDWSINIALTWFDTDPTLIPGNLEESFITGKVGILYFF
;
A
#
# COMPACT_ATOMS: atom_id res chain seq x y z
N MET A 1 11.30 2.93 0.14
CA MET A 1 11.61 3.65 -1.09
C MET A 1 10.58 3.23 -2.10
N ASP A 2 9.39 3.84 -2.09
CA ASP A 2 8.51 3.87 -3.27
C ASP A 2 9.18 4.74 -4.35
N SER A 3 8.62 4.87 -5.54
CA SER A 3 9.05 5.92 -6.49
C SER A 3 7.99 7.00 -6.66
N HIS A 4 6.74 6.72 -6.30
CA HIS A 4 5.65 7.69 -6.41
C HIS A 4 4.71 7.51 -5.22
N LEU A 5 4.14 8.61 -4.72
CA LEU A 5 2.94 8.52 -3.90
C LEU A 5 1.75 8.22 -4.80
N VAL A 6 1.08 7.10 -4.55
CA VAL A 6 -0.15 6.74 -5.24
C VAL A 6 -1.33 6.71 -4.29
N SER A 7 -2.19 7.71 -4.39
CA SER A 7 -3.49 7.77 -3.70
C SER A 7 -4.57 7.20 -4.62
N HIS A 8 -4.80 5.88 -4.54
CA HIS A 8 -5.85 5.17 -5.32
C HIS A 8 -5.80 5.45 -6.81
N GLY A 9 -4.64 5.22 -7.41
CA GLY A 9 -4.36 5.48 -8.83
C GLY A 9 -3.90 6.91 -9.12
N ARG A 10 -4.10 7.88 -8.23
CA ARG A 10 -3.55 9.22 -8.42
C ARG A 10 -2.06 9.24 -8.09
N ASP A 11 -1.22 9.50 -9.08
CA ASP A 11 0.17 9.92 -8.88
C ASP A 11 0.17 11.35 -8.35
N VAL A 12 0.38 11.50 -7.04
CA VAL A 12 0.18 12.79 -6.35
C VAL A 12 1.27 13.80 -6.70
N TRP A 13 2.45 13.32 -7.09
CA TRP A 13 3.59 14.17 -7.46
C TRP A 13 3.83 14.24 -8.97
N ALA A 14 2.99 13.58 -9.77
CA ALA A 14 3.06 13.58 -11.23
C ALA A 14 4.46 13.20 -11.78
N GLY A 15 5.13 12.22 -11.14
CA GLY A 15 6.43 11.71 -11.59
C GLY A 15 6.33 10.71 -12.76
N GLY A 16 5.13 10.19 -13.07
CA GLY A 16 4.91 9.30 -14.20
C GLY A 16 5.69 7.99 -14.09
N ASP A 17 6.42 7.60 -15.14
CA ASP A 17 7.29 6.43 -15.15
C ASP A 17 8.70 6.66 -14.53
N ASP A 18 8.97 7.84 -13.97
CA ASP A 18 10.28 8.14 -13.39
C ASP A 18 10.50 7.46 -12.03
N LEU A 19 11.10 6.28 -12.06
CA LEU A 19 11.42 5.51 -10.85
C LEU A 19 12.56 6.12 -10.01
N THR A 20 13.24 7.16 -10.50
CA THR A 20 14.50 7.67 -9.94
C THR A 20 14.50 9.16 -9.58
N GLY A 21 13.53 9.91 -10.09
CA GLY A 21 13.48 11.37 -10.03
C GLY A 21 14.52 12.01 -10.96
N GLU A 22 14.32 13.29 -11.34
CA GLU A 22 15.21 14.03 -12.24
C GLU A 22 16.68 14.11 -11.73
N ASN A 23 16.94 13.82 -10.43
CA ASN A 23 18.26 13.93 -9.80
C ASN A 23 18.72 12.69 -8.98
N ASN A 24 18.28 11.46 -9.31
CA ASN A 24 18.77 10.21 -8.70
C ASN A 24 18.62 10.11 -7.16
N GLY A 25 17.41 10.21 -6.62
CA GLY A 25 17.30 10.23 -5.16
C GLY A 25 15.92 10.16 -4.53
N LEU A 26 14.95 9.47 -5.13
CA LEU A 26 13.68 9.18 -4.45
C LEU A 26 13.93 8.22 -3.28
N ILE A 27 13.94 8.68 -2.03
CA ILE A 27 14.12 7.80 -0.86
C ILE A 27 12.90 7.88 0.02
N HIS A 28 12.05 6.85 -0.02
CA HIS A 28 10.82 6.82 0.78
C HIS A 28 10.89 5.80 1.92
N PRO A 29 11.69 6.01 2.97
CA PRO A 29 11.86 5.02 4.02
C PRO A 29 10.53 4.80 4.73
N TRP A 30 10.29 3.56 5.15
CA TRP A 30 9.22 3.28 6.08
C TRP A 30 9.65 2.29 7.13
N ILE A 31 9.03 2.40 8.28
CA ILE A 31 9.18 1.49 9.39
C ILE A 31 7.79 1.11 9.88
N GLN A 32 7.61 -0.17 10.19
CA GLN A 32 6.42 -0.65 10.89
C GLN A 32 6.86 -1.50 12.05
N LEU A 33 6.25 -1.24 13.20
CA LEU A 33 6.36 -2.03 14.41
C LEU A 33 5.02 -2.71 14.65
N GLY A 34 5.05 -3.90 15.24
CA GLY A 34 3.82 -4.58 15.58
C GLY A 34 4.01 -5.65 16.63
N MET A 35 2.88 -6.03 17.24
CA MET A 35 2.77 -7.13 18.17
C MET A 35 1.61 -8.02 17.75
N SER A 36 1.73 -9.32 18.00
CA SER A 36 0.69 -10.28 17.62
C SER A 36 0.48 -11.35 18.67
N ASN A 37 -0.73 -11.88 18.70
CA ASN A 37 -1.08 -13.13 19.36
C ASN A 37 -1.90 -13.99 18.39
N GLU A 38 -2.45 -15.12 18.87
CA GLU A 38 -3.21 -16.06 18.03
C GLU A 38 -4.44 -15.45 17.33
N LYS A 39 -5.02 -14.38 17.88
CA LYS A 39 -6.28 -13.78 17.41
C LYS A 39 -6.10 -12.41 16.78
N TYR A 40 -5.18 -11.62 17.30
CA TYR A 40 -5.03 -10.21 16.98
C TYR A 40 -3.59 -9.87 16.59
N ARG A 41 -3.47 -8.95 15.63
CA ARG A 41 -2.21 -8.29 15.29
C ARG A 41 -2.42 -6.79 15.32
N PHE A 42 -1.68 -6.12 16.18
CA PHE A 42 -1.60 -4.67 16.24
C PHE A 42 -0.33 -4.21 15.55
N PHE A 43 -0.41 -3.14 14.79
CA PHE A 43 0.74 -2.57 14.11
C PHE A 43 0.61 -1.07 14.00
N GLY A 44 1.74 -0.40 13.87
CA GLY A 44 1.80 1.02 13.55
C GLY A 44 3.11 1.33 12.86
N GLY A 45 3.12 2.38 12.07
CA GLY A 45 4.27 2.72 11.27
C GLY A 45 4.28 4.15 10.82
N ALA A 46 5.39 4.49 10.19
CA ALA A 46 5.61 5.75 9.53
C ALA A 46 6.24 5.51 8.16
N TRP A 47 5.89 6.35 7.20
CA TRP A 47 6.47 6.40 5.87
C TRP A 47 6.76 7.86 5.56
N LEU A 48 7.87 8.09 4.88
CA LEU A 48 8.29 9.41 4.45
C LEU A 48 8.39 9.41 2.95
N ASP A 49 7.95 10.48 2.31
CA ASP A 49 8.31 10.81 0.95
C ASP A 49 9.46 11.82 0.95
N ILE A 50 10.61 11.44 0.39
CA ILE A 50 11.74 12.34 0.23
C ILE A 50 12.06 12.42 -1.25
N ASN A 51 11.62 13.51 -1.88
CA ASN A 51 11.81 13.82 -3.29
C ASN A 51 11.77 15.34 -3.56
N ASN A 52 12.13 15.73 -4.77
CA ASN A 52 12.11 17.12 -5.24
C ASN A 52 11.22 17.32 -6.49
N ASN A 53 10.19 16.48 -6.66
CA ASN A 53 9.25 16.52 -7.79
C ASN A 53 8.28 17.71 -7.71
N SER A 54 8.13 18.32 -6.52
CA SER A 54 7.31 19.52 -6.30
C SER A 54 8.04 20.54 -5.42
N ASN A 55 7.68 21.82 -5.57
CA ASN A 55 8.13 22.90 -4.69
C ASN A 55 7.36 22.94 -3.35
N ASP A 56 6.25 22.22 -3.25
CA ASP A 56 5.33 22.22 -2.12
C ASP A 56 5.59 21.00 -1.20
N GLY A 57 6.60 21.09 -0.32
CA GLY A 57 6.97 20.03 0.61
C GLY A 57 6.71 20.38 2.08
N VAL A 58 6.58 19.34 2.92
CA VAL A 58 6.47 19.47 4.39
C VAL A 58 7.70 20.17 4.98
N SER A 59 8.90 19.83 4.48
CA SER A 59 10.15 20.51 4.87
C SER A 59 11.32 20.10 3.96
N GLY A 60 11.90 21.04 3.22
CA GLY A 60 13.01 20.75 2.29
C GLY A 60 12.58 19.73 1.24
N ASP A 61 13.38 18.67 1.05
CA ASP A 61 13.05 17.58 0.12
C ASP A 61 12.03 16.57 0.70
N ILE A 62 11.51 16.78 1.92
CA ILE A 62 10.46 15.93 2.49
C ILE A 62 9.12 16.42 1.97
N GLN A 63 8.53 15.68 1.04
CA GLN A 63 7.23 16.03 0.45
C GLN A 63 6.06 15.54 1.29
N GLU A 64 6.24 14.44 2.02
CA GLU A 64 5.17 13.83 2.81
C GLU A 64 5.65 13.03 4.01
N VAL A 65 4.80 12.98 5.02
CA VAL A 65 4.94 12.13 6.20
C VAL A 65 3.60 11.44 6.48
N ASP A 66 3.60 10.12 6.36
CA ASP A 66 2.45 9.28 6.67
C ASP A 66 2.66 8.57 7.99
N LEU A 67 1.61 8.56 8.80
CA LEU A 67 1.54 7.80 10.04
C LEU A 67 0.32 6.89 9.99
N TRP A 68 0.46 5.65 10.45
CA TRP A 68 -0.68 4.74 10.55
C TRP A 68 -0.63 3.87 11.79
N VAL A 69 -1.83 3.43 12.20
CA VAL A 69 -2.04 2.41 13.21
C VAL A 69 -3.15 1.48 12.76
N GLY A 70 -3.00 0.19 13.03
CA GLY A 70 -3.95 -0.81 12.55
C GLY A 70 -4.08 -2.03 13.43
N LEU A 71 -5.17 -2.75 13.18
CA LEU A 71 -5.59 -3.96 13.86
C LEU A 71 -6.08 -4.97 12.84
N ASN A 72 -5.52 -6.18 12.88
CA ASN A 72 -6.05 -7.32 12.14
C ASN A 72 -6.56 -8.39 13.10
N ARG A 73 -7.66 -9.04 12.73
CA ARG A 73 -8.26 -10.18 13.45
C ARG A 73 -8.47 -11.35 12.50
N ASN A 74 -7.91 -12.51 12.86
CA ASN A 74 -8.16 -13.76 12.16
C ASN A 74 -9.45 -14.42 12.65
N LEU A 75 -10.31 -14.82 11.72
CA LEU A 75 -11.59 -15.51 11.92
C LEU A 75 -11.64 -16.72 10.97
N GLY A 76 -10.90 -17.78 11.33
CA GLY A 76 -10.77 -18.96 10.48
C GLY A 76 -10.08 -18.62 9.16
N LYS A 77 -10.80 -18.77 8.04
CA LYS A 77 -10.29 -18.40 6.72
C LYS A 77 -10.37 -16.90 6.41
N PHE A 78 -11.12 -16.14 7.21
CA PHE A 78 -11.24 -14.70 7.01
C PHE A 78 -10.24 -13.95 7.89
N ASN A 79 -9.71 -12.84 7.37
CA ASN A 79 -8.98 -11.86 8.16
C ASN A 79 -9.65 -10.50 7.96
N LEU A 80 -10.06 -9.88 9.08
CA LEU A 80 -10.62 -8.54 9.13
C LEU A 80 -9.51 -7.57 9.51
N GLY A 81 -9.44 -6.43 8.83
CA GLY A 81 -8.43 -5.41 9.08
C GLY A 81 -9.04 -4.02 9.20
N LEU A 82 -8.51 -3.24 10.15
CA LEU A 82 -8.73 -1.81 10.28
C LEU A 82 -7.37 -1.11 10.24
N ASN A 83 -7.24 -0.04 9.47
CA ASN A 83 -6.02 0.77 9.41
C ASN A 83 -6.40 2.25 9.35
N LEU A 84 -6.10 2.98 10.43
CA LEU A 84 -6.26 4.42 10.51
C LEU A 84 -4.95 5.07 10.09
N GLN A 85 -5.02 5.97 9.12
CA GLN A 85 -3.86 6.64 8.54
C GLN A 85 -4.04 8.14 8.59
N ARG A 86 -2.92 8.85 8.70
CA ARG A 86 -2.83 10.29 8.55
C ARG A 86 -1.71 10.58 7.58
N TRP A 87 -2.06 11.15 6.44
CA TRP A 87 -1.14 11.55 5.40
C TRP A 87 -0.93 13.06 5.50
N ASN A 88 0.32 13.50 5.57
CA ASN A 88 0.66 14.92 5.66
C ASN A 88 1.57 15.24 4.48
N TYR A 89 1.04 15.87 3.44
CA TYR A 89 1.75 16.15 2.20
C TYR A 89 1.46 17.59 1.74
N GLY A 90 2.51 18.30 1.30
CA GLY A 90 2.42 19.74 1.04
C GLY A 90 1.79 20.49 2.23
N ASP A 91 0.74 21.27 1.98
CA ASP A 91 -0.05 22.00 2.99
C ASP A 91 -1.33 21.26 3.43
N GLU A 92 -1.54 20.02 3.00
CA GLU A 92 -2.74 19.23 3.28
C GLU A 92 -2.51 18.17 4.38
N VAL A 93 -3.59 17.86 5.10
CA VAL A 93 -3.66 16.70 6.00
C VAL A 93 -4.87 15.87 5.63
N GLU A 94 -4.65 14.65 5.17
CA GLU A 94 -5.70 13.67 4.87
C GLU A 94 -5.74 12.61 5.98
N ILE A 95 -6.94 12.33 6.51
CA ILE A 95 -7.15 11.25 7.48
C ILE A 95 -7.99 10.17 6.80
N VAL A 96 -7.54 8.93 6.93
CA VAL A 96 -8.10 7.79 6.21
C VAL A 96 -8.41 6.66 7.18
N LEU A 97 -9.55 6.00 7.00
CA LEU A 97 -9.82 4.69 7.58
C LEU A 97 -9.96 3.64 6.46
N ASP A 98 -9.07 2.66 6.45
CA ASP A 98 -9.27 1.45 5.66
C ASP A 98 -9.94 0.37 6.51
N SER A 99 -11.07 -0.13 6.02
CA SER A 99 -11.74 -1.31 6.54
C SER A 99 -11.64 -2.44 5.53
N SER A 100 -11.09 -3.59 5.90
CA SER A 100 -10.81 -4.67 4.97
C SER A 100 -11.26 -6.04 5.45
N VAL A 101 -11.59 -6.89 4.48
CA VAL A 101 -11.77 -8.33 4.67
C VAL A 101 -10.96 -9.05 3.60
N THR A 102 -10.24 -10.09 4.01
CA THR A 102 -9.53 -10.99 3.10
C THR A 102 -9.90 -12.43 3.41
N PHE A 103 -9.86 -13.28 2.40
CA PHE A 103 -10.21 -14.69 2.50
C PHE A 103 -9.05 -15.56 2.05
N ASN A 104 -8.57 -16.43 2.93
CA ASN A 104 -7.59 -17.46 2.60
C ASN A 104 -8.31 -18.63 1.91
N ASP A 105 -8.19 -18.66 0.59
CA ASP A 105 -8.74 -19.69 -0.30
C ASP A 105 -7.75 -20.84 -0.58
N ALA A 106 -6.66 -20.95 0.20
CA ALA A 106 -5.67 -22.00 -0.01
C ALA A 106 -6.30 -23.39 0.01
N GLY A 107 -6.04 -24.15 -1.06
CA GLY A 107 -6.59 -25.49 -1.26
C GLY A 107 -8.10 -25.53 -1.47
N PHE A 108 -8.77 -24.38 -1.64
CA PHE A 108 -10.21 -24.29 -1.86
C PHE A 108 -10.55 -24.12 -3.34
N LEU A 109 -10.07 -23.05 -3.99
CA LEU A 109 -10.35 -22.79 -5.41
C LEU A 109 -9.38 -23.55 -6.33
N PHE A 110 -8.08 -23.51 -6.01
CA PHE A 110 -7.05 -24.25 -6.72
C PHE A 110 -6.17 -25.02 -5.73
N LYS A 111 -5.78 -26.26 -6.09
CA LYS A 111 -4.98 -27.11 -5.20
C LYS A 111 -3.58 -26.54 -4.90
N SER A 112 -2.99 -25.84 -5.86
CA SER A 112 -1.61 -25.35 -5.81
C SER A 112 -1.48 -23.83 -5.77
N LEU A 113 -2.61 -23.11 -5.74
CA LEU A 113 -2.62 -21.65 -5.78
C LEU A 113 -3.75 -21.12 -4.89
N ALA A 114 -3.39 -20.21 -4.00
CA ALA A 114 -4.35 -19.38 -3.27
C ALA A 114 -4.39 -18.02 -3.98
N LEU A 115 -5.57 -17.54 -4.37
CA LEU A 115 -5.73 -16.18 -4.89
C LEU A 115 -5.77 -15.13 -3.77
N ASN A 116 -6.17 -15.54 -2.57
CA ASN A 116 -6.38 -14.67 -1.41
C ASN A 116 -7.22 -13.42 -1.74
N PRO A 117 -8.48 -13.59 -2.19
CA PRO A 117 -9.33 -12.44 -2.52
C PRO A 117 -9.58 -11.56 -1.31
N GLY A 118 -9.71 -10.26 -1.56
CA GLY A 118 -9.97 -9.27 -0.53
C GLY A 118 -10.73 -8.05 -1.04
N LEU A 119 -11.39 -7.39 -0.10
CA LEU A 119 -12.11 -6.15 -0.30
C LEU A 119 -11.65 -5.16 0.76
N THR A 120 -11.33 -3.94 0.35
CA THR A 120 -11.04 -2.82 1.23
C THR A 120 -11.99 -1.68 0.91
N LEU A 121 -12.64 -1.13 1.91
CA LEU A 121 -13.28 0.18 1.85
C LEU A 121 -12.29 1.20 2.41
N HIS A 122 -11.84 2.11 1.55
CA HIS A 122 -11.00 3.24 1.92
C HIS A 122 -11.88 4.47 2.11
N SER A 123 -11.95 5.00 3.32
CA SER A 123 -12.80 6.13 3.67
C SER A 123 -11.93 7.34 4.00
N GLN A 124 -12.04 8.39 3.18
CA GLN A 124 -11.48 9.70 3.52
C GLN A 124 -12.35 10.32 4.62
N LEU A 125 -11.78 10.48 5.80
CA LEU A 125 -12.48 11.03 6.95
C LEU A 125 -12.54 12.56 6.86
N SER A 126 -13.73 13.10 7.09
CA SER A 126 -13.94 14.55 7.22
C SER A 126 -14.33 14.89 8.66
N SER A 127 -14.35 16.18 9.00
CA SER A 127 -14.85 16.65 10.31
C SER A 127 -16.32 16.29 10.55
N ASP A 128 -17.05 15.92 9.50
CA ASP A 128 -18.39 15.37 9.53
C ASP A 128 -18.34 13.89 9.11
N ILE A 129 -18.50 12.99 10.10
CA ILE A 129 -18.44 11.53 9.90
C ILE A 129 -19.53 10.99 8.95
N PHE A 130 -20.55 11.79 8.64
CA PHE A 130 -21.62 11.40 7.71
C PHE A 130 -21.35 11.84 6.26
N LYS A 131 -20.23 12.54 6.01
CA LYS A 131 -19.80 12.98 4.68
C LYS A 131 -18.55 12.27 4.18
N GLU A 132 -18.23 11.12 4.77
CA GLU A 132 -17.14 10.27 4.31
C GLU A 132 -17.31 9.93 2.83
N LYS A 133 -16.19 9.97 2.11
CA LYS A 133 -16.14 9.60 0.70
C LYS A 133 -15.25 8.40 0.52
N ASN A 134 -15.73 7.45 -0.27
CA ASN A 134 -15.20 6.10 -0.25
C ASN A 134 -14.57 5.69 -1.59
N VAL A 135 -13.53 4.89 -1.50
CA VAL A 135 -13.02 4.06 -2.60
C VAL A 135 -13.12 2.60 -2.17
N LEU A 136 -13.80 1.79 -2.98
CA LEU A 136 -13.85 0.35 -2.82
C LEU A 136 -12.74 -0.29 -3.64
N VAL A 137 -11.88 -1.07 -3.00
CA VAL A 137 -10.77 -1.76 -3.64
C VAL A 137 -10.99 -3.27 -3.56
N ALA A 138 -11.26 -3.89 -4.70
CA ALA A 138 -11.30 -5.34 -4.84
C ALA A 138 -9.93 -5.83 -5.28
N ARG A 139 -9.40 -6.88 -4.63
CA ARG A 139 -8.05 -7.39 -4.93
C ARG A 139 -7.90 -8.89 -4.81
N ILE A 140 -6.86 -9.42 -5.45
CA ILE A 140 -6.28 -10.73 -5.18
C ILE A 140 -4.77 -10.56 -4.91
N LYS A 141 -4.19 -11.44 -4.10
CA LYS A 141 -2.74 -11.48 -3.84
C LYS A 141 -2.25 -12.94 -3.81
N PRO A 142 -2.16 -13.61 -4.97
CA PRO A 142 -1.46 -14.88 -5.06
C PRO A 142 0.01 -14.74 -4.64
N GLY A 143 0.53 -15.77 -3.97
CA GLY A 143 1.88 -15.80 -3.43
C GLY A 143 2.57 -17.14 -3.65
N PHE A 144 3.87 -17.10 -3.92
CA PHE A 144 4.70 -18.23 -4.30
C PHE A 144 6.03 -18.18 -3.56
N ALA A 145 6.45 -19.31 -2.99
CA ALA A 145 7.81 -19.44 -2.47
C ALA A 145 8.78 -19.63 -3.64
N LEU A 146 9.70 -18.70 -3.83
CA LEU A 146 10.78 -18.79 -4.83
C LEU A 146 11.96 -19.65 -4.37
N SER A 147 12.06 -19.89 -3.05
CA SER A 147 13.14 -20.66 -2.44
C SER A 147 12.62 -21.97 -1.86
N LYS A 148 13.37 -23.06 -2.10
CA LYS A 148 13.12 -24.37 -1.47
C LYS A 148 13.60 -24.44 -0.02
N ARG A 149 14.26 -23.40 0.51
CA ARG A 149 14.75 -23.37 1.89
C ARG A 149 13.59 -23.13 2.84
N LYS A 150 13.16 -24.20 3.54
CA LYS A 150 12.05 -24.16 4.49
C LYS A 150 12.23 -23.15 5.63
N THR A 151 13.48 -22.89 6.03
CA THR A 151 13.77 -22.00 7.17
C THR A 151 13.80 -20.52 6.80
N ARG A 152 13.96 -20.19 5.51
CA ARG A 152 13.99 -18.81 4.97
C ARG A 152 13.48 -18.79 3.54
N PRO A 153 12.17 -19.02 3.35
CA PRO A 153 11.58 -18.91 2.04
C PRO A 153 11.60 -17.45 1.60
N VAL A 154 12.16 -17.21 0.43
CA VAL A 154 11.95 -15.97 -0.33
C VAL A 154 10.58 -16.12 -0.97
N TRP A 155 9.73 -15.11 -0.83
CA TRP A 155 8.35 -15.13 -1.34
C TRP A 155 8.17 -14.06 -2.40
N LEU A 156 7.49 -14.41 -3.49
CA LEU A 156 6.96 -13.47 -4.46
C LEU A 156 5.44 -13.47 -4.38
N SER A 157 4.83 -12.30 -4.28
CA SER A 157 3.40 -12.12 -4.43
C SER A 157 3.09 -11.32 -5.68
N VAL A 158 1.96 -11.59 -6.31
CA VAL A 158 1.50 -10.88 -7.51
C VAL A 158 0.16 -10.23 -7.20
N PRO A 159 0.13 -9.07 -6.51
CA PRO A 159 -1.11 -8.36 -6.22
C PRO A 159 -1.77 -7.85 -7.50
N VAL A 160 -3.09 -7.97 -7.57
CA VAL A 160 -3.94 -7.33 -8.60
C VAL A 160 -5.07 -6.63 -7.88
N ALA A 161 -5.38 -5.40 -8.26
CA ALA A 161 -6.47 -4.64 -7.65
C ALA A 161 -7.27 -3.84 -8.67
N LEU A 162 -8.54 -3.60 -8.34
CA LEU A 162 -9.46 -2.70 -9.04
C LEU A 162 -10.04 -1.72 -8.02
N GLY A 163 -9.97 -0.43 -8.33
CA GLY A 163 -10.52 0.65 -7.51
C GLY A 163 -11.83 1.18 -8.09
N PHE A 164 -12.81 1.38 -7.23
CA PHE A 164 -14.09 1.99 -7.57
C PHE A 164 -14.38 3.13 -6.61
N GLN A 165 -14.46 4.36 -7.11
CA GLN A 165 -14.70 5.53 -6.28
C GLN A 165 -16.17 5.93 -6.23
N GLU A 166 -16.60 6.40 -5.08
CA GLU A 166 -17.91 7.01 -4.86
C GLU A 166 -17.95 8.45 -5.40
N ALA A 167 -19.14 8.91 -5.80
CA ALA A 167 -19.33 10.29 -6.23
C ALA A 167 -18.99 11.27 -5.10
N GLY A 168 -18.18 12.27 -5.45
CA GLY A 168 -17.67 13.27 -4.54
C GLY A 168 -16.36 12.91 -3.84
N TYR A 169 -15.82 11.69 -4.01
CA TYR A 169 -14.45 11.40 -3.59
C TYR A 169 -13.49 12.32 -4.35
N LYS A 170 -12.73 13.14 -3.61
CA LYS A 170 -11.90 14.25 -4.13
C LYS A 170 -12.65 15.17 -5.13
N ASN A 171 -13.95 15.38 -4.92
CA ASN A 171 -14.88 16.16 -5.76
C ASN A 171 -15.09 15.62 -7.19
N ARG A 172 -15.04 14.30 -7.38
CA ARG A 172 -15.07 13.65 -8.70
C ARG A 172 -16.32 12.79 -8.92
N SER A 173 -16.53 12.34 -10.15
CA SER A 173 -17.59 11.39 -10.50
C SER A 173 -17.35 10.01 -9.88
N SER A 174 -18.39 9.18 -9.79
CA SER A 174 -18.26 7.77 -9.37
C SER A 174 -17.89 6.86 -10.52
N GLY A 175 -17.17 5.78 -10.26
CA GLY A 175 -16.90 4.74 -11.26
C GLY A 175 -15.67 3.91 -10.98
N HIS A 176 -15.30 3.06 -11.93
CA HIS A 176 -14.03 2.32 -11.93
C HIS A 176 -12.89 3.32 -12.19
N SER A 177 -12.07 3.57 -11.17
CA SER A 177 -11.08 4.65 -11.21
C SER A 177 -9.69 4.16 -11.62
N TYR A 178 -9.30 2.95 -11.21
CA TYR A 178 -8.01 2.39 -11.59
C TYR A 178 -7.99 0.85 -11.56
N SER A 179 -7.00 0.30 -12.28
CA SER A 179 -6.54 -1.08 -12.16
C SER A 179 -5.08 -1.08 -11.76
N SER A 180 -4.63 -2.10 -11.04
CA SER A 180 -3.20 -2.28 -10.77
C SER A 180 -2.76 -3.74 -10.78
N LEU A 181 -1.50 -3.94 -11.16
CA LEU A 181 -0.79 -5.21 -11.18
C LEU A 181 0.58 -5.01 -10.59
N GLY A 182 0.98 -5.84 -9.63
CA GLY A 182 2.28 -5.72 -9.01
C GLY A 182 3.04 -7.04 -8.86
N ALA A 183 4.28 -6.89 -8.42
CA ALA A 183 5.18 -7.96 -8.01
C ALA A 183 5.85 -7.54 -6.69
N ASP A 184 5.66 -8.31 -5.63
CA ASP A 184 6.12 -8.01 -4.27
C ASP A 184 7.00 -9.15 -3.74
N LEU A 185 8.29 -8.88 -3.59
CA LEU A 185 9.34 -9.80 -3.17
C LEU A 185 9.68 -9.58 -1.69
N TYR A 186 9.45 -10.61 -0.89
CA TYR A 186 9.84 -10.68 0.52
C TYR A 186 11.09 -11.55 0.70
N ILE A 187 12.13 -10.96 1.28
CA ILE A 187 13.44 -11.60 1.51
C ILE A 187 13.73 -11.59 3.02
N PRO A 188 13.60 -12.72 3.72
CA PRO A 188 13.97 -12.79 5.13
C PRO A 188 15.49 -12.67 5.32
N VAL A 189 15.92 -11.78 6.21
CA VAL A 189 17.33 -11.48 6.51
C VAL A 189 17.64 -11.84 7.96
N LYS A 190 18.85 -12.36 8.22
CA LYS A 190 19.35 -12.56 9.58
C LYS A 190 20.43 -11.55 9.89
N LEU A 191 20.17 -10.67 10.85
CA LEU A 191 21.16 -9.76 11.39
C LEU A 191 21.75 -10.41 12.64
N SER A 192 22.99 -10.88 12.56
CA SER A 192 23.63 -11.74 13.57
C SER A 192 23.67 -11.14 14.99
N LYS A 193 23.56 -9.81 15.13
CA LYS A 193 23.61 -9.08 16.40
C LYS A 193 22.24 -8.53 16.85
N LEU A 194 21.20 -8.69 16.05
CA LEU A 194 19.85 -8.17 16.35
C LEU A 194 18.88 -9.33 16.49
N LYS A 195 18.07 -9.29 17.56
CA LYS A 195 16.97 -10.24 17.78
C LYS A 195 15.79 -9.89 16.88
N GLY A 196 14.85 -10.83 16.76
CA GLY A 196 13.60 -10.71 15.99
C GLY A 196 13.74 -11.08 14.52
N ASP A 197 12.61 -11.02 13.82
CA ASP A 197 12.50 -11.40 12.42
C ASP A 197 12.60 -10.17 11.52
N TRP A 198 13.61 -10.17 10.65
CA TRP A 198 13.91 -9.08 9.73
C TRP A 198 13.65 -9.52 8.29
N SER A 199 13.19 -8.59 7.47
CA SER A 199 13.09 -8.81 6.02
C SER A 199 13.32 -7.55 5.22
N ILE A 200 13.82 -7.74 4.01
CA ILE A 200 13.84 -6.75 2.94
C ILE A 200 12.64 -7.05 2.04
N ASN A 201 11.90 -6.02 1.67
CA ASN A 201 10.74 -6.08 0.81
C ASN A 201 11.03 -5.22 -0.42
N ILE A 202 10.79 -5.75 -1.62
CA ILE A 202 10.96 -5.03 -2.88
C ILE A 202 9.68 -5.25 -3.68
N ALA A 203 9.00 -4.20 -4.10
CA ALA A 203 7.77 -4.28 -4.87
C ALA A 203 7.84 -3.39 -6.10
N LEU A 204 7.15 -3.78 -7.16
CA LEU A 204 6.82 -2.95 -8.30
C LEU A 204 5.31 -3.02 -8.51
N THR A 205 4.68 -1.91 -8.85
CA THR A 205 3.25 -1.85 -9.14
C THR A 205 3.02 -1.00 -10.37
N TRP A 206 2.40 -1.59 -11.39
CA TRP A 206 1.86 -0.86 -12.51
C TRP A 206 0.42 -0.45 -12.22
N PHE A 207 0.05 0.76 -12.61
CA PHE A 207 -1.28 1.33 -12.52
C PHE A 207 -1.78 1.69 -13.92
N ASP A 208 -3.10 1.58 -14.09
CA ASP A 208 -3.86 2.11 -15.23
C ASP A 208 -5.10 2.82 -14.69
N THR A 209 -5.33 4.04 -15.15
CA THR A 209 -6.22 4.99 -14.49
C THR A 209 -7.18 5.63 -15.48
N ASP A 210 -8.42 5.86 -15.04
CA ASP A 210 -9.38 6.61 -15.83
C ASP A 210 -9.07 8.12 -15.70
N PRO A 211 -8.68 8.82 -16.78
CA PRO A 211 -8.29 10.24 -16.73
C PRO A 211 -9.46 11.16 -16.35
N THR A 212 -10.71 10.72 -16.51
CA THR A 212 -11.90 11.49 -16.15
C THR A 212 -12.19 11.41 -14.65
N LEU A 213 -11.86 10.29 -14.02
CA LEU A 213 -12.02 10.05 -12.59
C LEU A 213 -10.76 10.36 -11.79
N ILE A 214 -9.60 10.24 -12.42
CA ILE A 214 -8.28 10.53 -11.88
C ILE A 214 -7.55 11.59 -12.75
N PRO A 215 -8.09 12.81 -12.96
CA PRO A 215 -7.32 13.87 -13.63
C PRO A 215 -6.11 14.29 -12.79
N GLY A 216 -5.05 14.69 -13.49
CA GLY A 216 -3.81 15.23 -12.93
C GLY A 216 -2.62 14.27 -12.95
N ASN A 217 -2.82 12.99 -13.28
CA ASN A 217 -1.71 12.09 -13.58
C ASN A 217 -0.99 12.58 -14.85
N LEU A 218 0.34 12.54 -14.84
CA LEU A 218 1.14 12.85 -16.04
C LEU A 218 0.87 11.84 -17.15
N GLU A 219 0.72 10.57 -16.77
CA GLU A 219 0.42 9.44 -17.65
C GLU A 219 -0.75 8.63 -17.08
N GLU A 220 -1.64 8.17 -17.96
CA GLU A 220 -2.82 7.36 -17.57
C GLU A 220 -2.41 5.96 -17.07
N SER A 221 -1.25 5.49 -17.51
CA SER A 221 -0.62 4.26 -17.09
C SER A 221 0.80 4.55 -16.63
N PHE A 222 1.21 4.05 -15.47
CA PHE A 222 2.55 4.32 -14.91
C PHE A 222 3.01 3.21 -13.95
N ILE A 223 4.32 3.16 -13.66
CA ILE A 223 4.91 2.19 -12.72
C ILE A 223 5.44 2.88 -11.46
N THR A 224 5.26 2.21 -10.32
CA THR A 224 5.90 2.59 -9.06
C THR A 224 6.71 1.45 -8.48
N GLY A 225 7.74 1.76 -7.69
CA GLY A 225 8.62 0.75 -7.09
C GLY A 225 8.96 0.99 -5.64
N LYS A 226 8.69 0.02 -4.76
CA LYS A 226 8.86 0.09 -3.30
C LYS A 226 9.97 -0.81 -2.74
N VAL A 227 10.94 -0.31 -1.98
CA VAL A 227 11.88 -1.09 -1.17
C VAL A 227 11.72 -0.77 0.33
N GLY A 228 11.75 -1.74 1.23
CA GLY A 228 11.62 -1.47 2.66
C GLY A 228 12.10 -2.56 3.59
N ILE A 229 12.25 -2.22 4.86
CA ILE A 229 12.64 -3.14 5.93
C ILE A 229 11.46 -3.34 6.87
N LEU A 230 11.17 -4.60 7.17
CA LEU A 230 10.12 -4.99 8.11
C LEU A 230 10.74 -5.75 9.28
N TYR A 231 10.27 -5.43 10.48
CA TYR A 231 10.76 -5.98 11.74
C TYR A 231 9.60 -6.39 12.64
N PHE A 232 9.64 -7.63 13.16
CA PHE A 232 8.72 -8.15 14.16
C PHE A 232 9.45 -8.66 15.40
N PHE A 233 8.89 -8.33 16.56
CA PHE A 233 9.31 -8.81 17.88
C PHE A 233 8.69 -10.16 18.21
#